data_AF-A0A166GW40-F1
#
_entry.id   AF-A0A166GW40-F1
#
_cell.length_a   1.000
_cell.length_b   1.000
_cell.length_c   1.000
_cell.angle_alpha   90.00
_cell.angle_beta   90.00
_cell.angle_gamma   90.00
#
_symmetry.space_group_name_H-M   'P 1'
#
loop_
_entity.id
_entity.type
_entity.pdbx_description
1 polymer ?
#
loop_
_entity_poly.entity_id
_entity_poly.type
_entity_poly.pdbx_seq_one_letter_code
_entity_poly.pdbx_strand_id
1 'polypeptide(L)'
;MAKSNAKRSRFRMPGRAQEEPDDWDDRSQKLREEYFHSDLSRAGLSDHSDMEDDPDAILADARWDKIDALITANPTKTILRLRKLWEQRSRGEKNRELEELSSHIEGFSDLEEYMGPDDIKGSDEVSRRMRTFRDLYRAGLCEVCELIVREDDFFKERESWVNAILNTIGAVIQWGGSIETEDFGNWSGLLAVIRLARIACDNIWSNRERLLQNERSNAYGSQNHLRMNVAQMLFEIFLLTDEKATYRTEVQKLKVDVRHLTFYVWLFGEPPNDLSRAILGRDMIVPPGMSDSLLSDVLKTFAEDPGDPQGKTYHSRIDSFIRDEILGIYGAEKFLTRINASLREAQLGMRLESILSTLWEFAVFPAITPHLQTYGTYIAVREACDRQALHGTNEIDHCRVLADALWIYR
;
A
#
# COMPACT_ATOMS: atom_id res chain seq x y z
N MET A 1 -1.12 74.56 -11.27
CA MET A 1 -1.27 73.54 -10.21
C MET A 1 -2.76 73.28 -10.01
N ALA A 2 -3.28 72.18 -10.55
CA ALA A 2 -4.64 71.70 -10.31
C ALA A 2 -4.57 70.18 -10.14
N LYS A 3 -4.88 69.69 -8.93
CA LYS A 3 -4.81 68.26 -8.58
C LYS A 3 -6.10 67.57 -8.99
N SER A 4 -5.96 66.61 -9.90
CA SER A 4 -6.96 65.62 -10.28
C SER A 4 -7.07 64.55 -9.19
N ASN A 5 -8.26 64.39 -8.61
CA ASN A 5 -8.61 63.31 -7.69
C ASN A 5 -9.46 62.28 -8.43
N ALA A 6 -8.80 61.25 -8.98
CA ALA A 6 -9.46 60.09 -9.55
C ALA A 6 -9.95 59.16 -8.43
N LYS A 7 -11.28 59.04 -8.29
CA LYS A 7 -11.95 58.04 -7.45
C LYS A 7 -11.66 56.63 -7.99
N ARG A 8 -10.80 55.87 -7.30
CA ARG A 8 -10.66 54.43 -7.48
C ARG A 8 -11.92 53.73 -6.95
N SER A 9 -12.76 53.29 -7.89
CA SER A 9 -13.82 52.31 -7.65
C SER A 9 -13.17 51.00 -7.21
N ARG A 10 -13.40 50.59 -5.94
CA ARG A 10 -13.07 49.24 -5.48
C ARG A 10 -14.13 48.29 -6.04
N PHE A 11 -13.75 47.48 -7.02
CA PHE A 11 -14.47 46.27 -7.37
C PHE A 11 -14.55 45.38 -6.11
N ARG A 12 -15.72 45.34 -5.46
CA ARG A 12 -16.05 44.29 -4.50
C ARG A 12 -16.37 43.05 -5.33
N MET A 13 -15.47 42.07 -5.34
CA MET A 13 -15.83 40.70 -5.72
C MET A 13 -17.02 40.27 -4.84
N PRO A 14 -18.08 39.66 -5.39
CA PRO A 14 -19.12 39.04 -4.59
C PRO A 14 -18.43 38.05 -3.64
N GLY A 15 -18.73 38.17 -2.34
CA GLY A 15 -18.18 37.29 -1.33
C GLY A 15 -18.49 35.85 -1.72
N ARG A 16 -17.45 35.01 -1.82
CA ARG A 16 -17.61 33.55 -1.74
C ARG A 16 -18.52 33.30 -0.55
N ALA A 17 -19.65 32.63 -0.76
CA ALA A 17 -20.33 31.97 0.34
C ALA A 17 -19.23 31.15 1.03
N GLN A 18 -18.97 31.42 2.31
CA GLN A 18 -18.23 30.47 3.11
C GLN A 18 -19.10 29.22 3.09
N GLU A 19 -18.73 28.25 2.25
CA GLU A 19 -19.22 26.89 2.40
C GLU A 19 -19.01 26.54 3.87
N GLU A 20 -20.08 26.07 4.52
CA GLU A 20 -20.00 25.59 5.88
C GLU A 20 -18.83 24.59 5.94
N PRO A 21 -17.97 24.67 6.96
CA PRO A 21 -16.82 23.77 7.06
C PRO A 21 -17.35 22.34 6.92
N ASP A 22 -16.89 21.65 5.87
CA ASP A 22 -17.19 20.26 5.57
C ASP A 22 -16.96 19.43 6.82
N ASP A 23 -18.05 19.12 7.54
CA ASP A 23 -18.06 18.30 8.75
C ASP A 23 -17.77 16.86 8.32
N TRP A 24 -16.48 16.61 8.15
CA TRP A 24 -15.97 15.35 7.67
C TRP A 24 -16.37 14.19 8.59
N ASP A 25 -16.51 14.43 9.89
CA ASP A 25 -16.88 13.40 10.84
C ASP A 25 -18.33 12.95 10.59
N ASP A 26 -19.25 13.89 10.36
CA ASP A 26 -20.64 13.60 9.97
C ASP A 26 -20.73 12.93 8.58
N ARG A 27 -19.94 13.39 7.60
CA ARG A 27 -19.89 12.77 6.26
C ARG A 27 -19.31 11.36 6.29
N SER A 28 -18.24 11.15 7.05
CA SER A 28 -17.58 9.87 7.24
C SER A 28 -18.51 8.87 7.92
N GLN A 29 -19.19 9.29 8.99
CA GLN A 29 -20.16 8.46 9.69
C GLN A 29 -21.32 8.07 8.77
N LYS A 30 -21.89 9.01 8.00
CA LYS A 30 -22.95 8.71 7.02
C LYS A 30 -22.51 7.71 5.95
N LEU A 31 -21.31 7.86 5.40
CA LEU A 31 -20.76 6.93 4.40
C LEU A 31 -20.56 5.53 4.98
N ARG A 32 -20.08 5.42 6.23
CA ARG A 32 -19.97 4.14 6.93
C ARG A 32 -21.36 3.52 7.16
N GLU A 33 -22.31 4.28 7.69
CA GLU A 33 -23.67 3.80 7.94
C GLU A 33 -24.37 3.34 6.65
N GLU A 34 -24.26 4.09 5.56
CA GLU A 34 -24.91 3.77 4.28
C GLU A 34 -24.34 2.48 3.63
N TYR A 35 -23.02 2.32 3.65
CA TYR A 35 -22.39 1.13 3.07
C TYR A 35 -22.45 -0.10 3.97
N PHE A 36 -22.17 0.03 5.27
CA PHE A 36 -22.14 -1.11 6.17
C PHE A 36 -23.54 -1.60 6.57
N HIS A 37 -24.54 -0.71 6.78
CA HIS A 37 -25.90 -1.18 7.04
C HIS A 37 -26.59 -1.73 5.80
N SER A 38 -26.25 -1.26 4.58
CA SER A 38 -26.84 -1.81 3.35
C SER A 38 -26.27 -3.19 2.98
N ASP A 39 -24.99 -3.47 3.29
CA ASP A 39 -24.37 -4.77 3.04
C ASP A 39 -24.68 -5.80 4.15
N LEU A 40 -24.72 -5.40 5.43
CA LEU A 40 -25.10 -6.30 6.53
C LEU A 40 -26.58 -6.75 6.42
N SER A 41 -27.48 -5.82 6.07
CA SER A 41 -28.89 -6.13 5.85
C SER A 41 -29.13 -6.99 4.59
N ARG A 42 -28.29 -6.87 3.55
CA ARG A 42 -28.32 -7.76 2.38
C ARG A 42 -27.69 -9.13 2.63
N ALA A 43 -26.67 -9.21 3.48
CA ALA A 43 -26.01 -10.46 3.84
C ALA A 43 -26.78 -11.27 4.90
N GLY A 44 -27.84 -10.71 5.50
CA GLY A 44 -28.61 -11.36 6.56
C GLY A 44 -27.83 -11.54 7.87
N LEU A 45 -26.74 -10.79 8.04
CA LEU A 45 -25.91 -10.80 9.23
C LEU A 45 -26.41 -9.66 10.13
N SER A 46 -27.06 -10.01 11.24
CA SER A 46 -27.45 -9.03 12.25
C SER A 46 -26.20 -8.44 12.90
N ASP A 47 -26.21 -7.12 13.05
CA ASP A 47 -25.22 -6.34 13.79
C ASP A 47 -25.08 -6.90 15.21
N HIS A 48 -23.96 -7.58 15.49
CA HIS A 48 -23.64 -8.17 16.79
C HIS A 48 -22.90 -7.15 17.67
N SER A 49 -23.52 -5.99 17.91
CA SER A 49 -22.95 -4.93 18.76
C SER A 49 -23.18 -5.12 20.28
N ASP A 50 -23.69 -6.29 20.71
CA ASP A 50 -23.93 -6.63 22.12
C ASP A 50 -22.87 -7.59 22.72
N MET A 51 -21.58 -7.44 22.35
CA MET A 51 -20.48 -8.34 22.78
C MET A 51 -19.60 -7.81 23.94
N GLU A 52 -20.00 -6.74 24.64
CA GLU A 52 -19.17 -6.19 25.73
C GLU A 52 -19.24 -7.00 27.05
N ASP A 53 -20.13 -7.99 27.16
CA ASP A 53 -20.29 -8.83 28.37
C ASP A 53 -20.22 -10.34 28.08
N ASP A 54 -19.44 -10.77 27.07
CA ASP A 54 -19.19 -12.20 26.85
C ASP A 54 -18.05 -12.71 27.77
N PRO A 55 -18.31 -13.61 28.74
CA PRO A 55 -17.25 -14.22 29.55
C PRO A 55 -16.20 -14.96 28.71
N ASP A 56 -16.51 -15.36 27.47
CA ASP A 56 -15.53 -15.93 26.55
C ASP A 56 -14.54 -14.89 25.99
N ALA A 57 -14.92 -13.60 25.95
CA ALA A 57 -14.02 -12.51 25.56
C ALA A 57 -12.94 -12.24 26.62
N ILE A 58 -13.32 -12.21 27.90
CA ILE A 58 -12.38 -12.04 29.03
C ILE A 58 -11.38 -13.21 29.09
N LEU A 59 -11.84 -14.44 28.81
CA LEU A 59 -10.98 -15.62 28.73
C LEU A 59 -10.07 -15.61 27.49
N ALA A 60 -10.53 -15.02 26.38
CA ALA A 60 -9.69 -14.80 25.21
C ALA A 60 -8.57 -13.82 25.54
N ASP A 61 -8.86 -12.66 26.15
CA ASP A 61 -7.87 -11.63 26.51
C ASP A 61 -6.79 -12.17 27.45
N ALA A 62 -7.17 -12.89 28.51
CA ALA A 62 -6.20 -13.50 29.42
C ALA A 62 -5.32 -14.56 28.73
N ARG A 63 -5.83 -15.20 27.68
CA ARG A 63 -5.05 -16.14 26.87
C ARG A 63 -4.11 -15.41 25.91
N TRP A 64 -4.55 -14.29 25.34
CA TRP A 64 -3.73 -13.40 24.51
C TRP A 64 -2.52 -12.91 25.30
N ASP A 65 -2.74 -12.34 26.48
CA ASP A 65 -1.67 -11.86 27.38
C ASP A 65 -0.64 -12.94 27.71
N LYS A 66 -1.11 -14.18 27.89
CA LYS A 66 -0.24 -15.31 28.22
C LYS A 66 0.67 -15.70 27.05
N ILE A 67 0.15 -15.72 25.83
CA ILE A 67 0.95 -16.04 24.64
C ILE A 67 1.93 -14.90 24.38
N ASP A 68 1.48 -13.65 24.48
CA ASP A 68 2.34 -12.45 24.43
C ASP A 68 3.52 -12.54 25.39
N ALA A 69 3.24 -12.83 26.67
CA ALA A 69 4.28 -12.98 27.68
C ALA A 69 5.26 -14.12 27.34
N LEU A 70 4.78 -15.23 26.76
CA LEU A 70 5.64 -16.33 26.32
C LEU A 70 6.52 -15.93 25.14
N ILE A 71 5.98 -15.18 24.18
CA ILE A 71 6.71 -14.68 23.02
C ILE A 71 7.81 -13.73 23.49
N THR A 72 7.47 -12.74 24.31
CA THR A 72 8.44 -11.78 24.86
C THR A 72 9.50 -12.46 25.73
N ALA A 73 9.14 -13.48 26.51
CA ALA A 73 10.09 -14.17 27.38
C ALA A 73 11.09 -15.06 26.64
N ASN A 74 10.70 -15.66 25.50
CA ASN A 74 11.61 -16.53 24.74
C ASN A 74 11.33 -16.54 23.22
N PRO A 75 11.73 -15.47 22.50
CA PRO A 75 11.53 -15.35 21.05
C PRO A 75 12.12 -16.52 20.26
N THR A 76 13.31 -17.01 20.62
CA THR A 76 13.94 -18.17 19.96
C THR A 76 13.10 -19.44 20.06
N LYS A 77 12.57 -19.76 21.25
CA LYS A 77 11.71 -20.93 21.42
C LYS A 77 10.39 -20.77 20.64
N THR A 78 9.87 -19.54 20.56
CA THR A 78 8.68 -19.20 19.78
C THR A 78 8.90 -19.46 18.29
N ILE A 79 9.99 -18.98 17.69
CA ILE A 79 10.32 -19.23 16.28
C ILE A 79 10.49 -20.73 15.99
N LEU A 80 11.18 -21.46 16.88
CA LEU A 80 11.30 -22.93 16.76
C LEU A 80 9.94 -23.64 16.86
N ARG A 81 9.04 -23.13 17.72
CA ARG A 81 7.68 -23.67 17.85
C ARG A 81 6.85 -23.39 16.60
N LEU A 82 6.91 -22.18 16.05
CA LEU A 82 6.23 -21.81 14.81
C LEU A 82 6.65 -22.74 13.68
N ARG A 83 7.96 -22.89 13.47
CA ARG A 83 8.51 -23.81 12.47
C ARG A 83 8.00 -25.25 12.66
N LYS A 84 8.07 -25.77 13.88
CA LYS A 84 7.62 -27.13 14.18
C LYS A 84 6.12 -27.29 13.91
N LEU A 85 5.29 -26.32 14.28
CA LEU A 85 3.85 -26.34 14.03
C LEU A 85 3.55 -26.31 12.53
N TRP A 86 4.28 -25.50 11.76
CA TRP A 86 4.17 -25.46 10.31
C TRP A 86 4.52 -26.81 9.67
N GLU A 87 5.63 -27.43 10.07
CA GLU A 87 6.08 -28.72 9.54
C GLU A 87 5.15 -29.89 9.92
N GLN A 88 4.43 -29.78 11.05
CA GLN A 88 3.52 -30.81 11.55
C GLN A 88 2.07 -30.67 11.08
N ARG A 89 1.74 -29.60 10.35
CA ARG A 89 0.36 -29.33 9.96
C ARG A 89 -0.13 -30.34 8.93
N SER A 90 -1.42 -30.64 9.00
CA SER A 90 -2.16 -31.19 7.88
C SER A 90 -2.65 -30.03 7.01
N ARG A 91 -2.42 -30.10 5.70
CA ARG A 91 -2.78 -29.04 4.75
C ARG A 91 -4.28 -28.76 4.76
N GLY A 92 -4.67 -27.49 4.84
CA GLY A 92 -6.08 -27.07 4.87
C GLY A 92 -6.88 -27.47 6.12
N GLU A 93 -6.30 -28.20 7.07
CA GLU A 93 -6.94 -28.50 8.34
C GLU A 93 -6.74 -27.35 9.34
N LYS A 94 -7.70 -27.16 10.25
CA LYS A 94 -7.58 -26.17 11.32
C LYS A 94 -6.51 -26.61 12.31
N ASN A 95 -5.41 -25.87 12.39
CA ASN A 95 -4.41 -26.00 13.45
C ASN A 95 -4.49 -24.78 14.36
N ARG A 96 -5.32 -24.88 15.41
CA ARG A 96 -5.59 -23.76 16.32
C ARG A 96 -4.32 -23.17 16.94
N GLU A 97 -3.34 -24.01 17.30
CA GLU A 97 -2.09 -23.52 17.90
C GLU A 97 -1.23 -22.75 16.89
N LEU A 98 -1.19 -23.20 15.64
CA LEU A 98 -0.46 -22.52 14.57
C LEU A 98 -1.13 -21.20 14.19
N GLU A 99 -2.46 -21.19 14.11
CA GLU A 99 -3.26 -20.00 13.83
C GLU A 99 -3.08 -18.95 14.92
N GLU A 100 -3.26 -19.34 16.19
CA GLU A 100 -3.07 -18.43 17.32
C GLU A 100 -1.63 -17.89 17.35
N LEU A 101 -0.62 -18.75 17.24
CA LEU A 101 0.77 -18.30 17.28
C LEU A 101 1.11 -17.35 16.12
N SER A 102 0.64 -17.63 14.90
CA SER A 102 0.89 -16.77 13.74
C SER A 102 0.20 -15.41 13.90
N SER A 103 -1.04 -15.40 14.40
CA SER A 103 -1.80 -14.18 14.65
C SER A 103 -1.18 -13.31 15.76
N HIS A 104 -0.58 -13.91 16.80
CA HIS A 104 0.15 -13.12 17.81
C HIS A 104 1.44 -12.52 17.25
N ILE A 105 2.16 -13.26 16.41
CA ILE A 105 3.36 -12.72 15.74
C ILE A 105 2.97 -11.57 14.78
N GLU A 106 1.86 -11.72 14.06
CA GLU A 106 1.26 -10.64 13.26
C GLU A 106 0.91 -9.43 14.13
N GLY A 107 0.37 -9.62 15.34
CA GLY A 107 0.10 -8.52 16.28
C GLY A 107 1.33 -7.71 16.70
N PHE A 108 2.53 -8.29 16.61
CA PHE A 108 3.80 -7.56 16.79
C PHE A 108 4.36 -6.96 15.49
N SER A 109 3.75 -7.27 14.35
CA SER A 109 4.18 -6.84 13.01
C SER A 109 3.64 -5.45 12.63
N ASP A 110 2.78 -4.87 13.46
CA ASP A 110 2.36 -3.48 13.31
C ASP A 110 3.48 -2.54 13.79
N LEU A 111 4.20 -1.99 12.82
CA LEU A 111 5.36 -1.12 13.01
C LEU A 111 5.08 0.31 12.51
N GLU A 112 3.82 0.67 12.24
CA GLU A 112 3.45 2.00 11.70
C GLU A 112 3.84 3.14 12.65
N GLU A 113 3.88 2.86 13.96
CA GLU A 113 4.22 3.83 15.00
C GLU A 113 5.74 4.01 15.21
N TYR A 114 6.58 3.31 14.44
CA TYR A 114 8.03 3.46 14.57
C TYR A 114 8.51 4.80 14.00
N MET A 115 9.02 5.65 14.89
CA MET A 115 9.55 6.99 14.59
C MET A 115 11.08 7.06 14.78
N GLY A 116 11.68 6.10 15.49
CA GLY A 116 13.13 5.94 15.53
C GLY A 116 13.67 5.04 16.66
N PRO A 117 15.00 4.99 16.82
CA PRO A 117 15.66 4.08 17.77
C PRO A 117 15.24 4.19 19.24
N ASP A 118 14.72 5.35 19.64
CA ASP A 118 14.31 5.59 21.02
C ASP A 118 12.99 4.89 21.36
N ASP A 119 12.15 4.58 20.37
CA ASP A 119 10.91 3.81 20.57
C ASP A 119 11.21 2.39 21.02
N ILE A 120 12.40 1.84 20.74
CA ILE A 120 12.80 0.53 21.25
C ILE A 120 13.18 0.60 22.74
N LYS A 121 13.42 1.78 23.30
CA LYS A 121 13.90 1.96 24.69
C LYS A 121 12.79 2.28 25.67
N GLY A 122 11.62 2.71 25.21
CA GLY A 122 10.51 3.11 26.08
C GLY A 122 9.94 1.95 26.89
N SER A 123 9.20 2.27 27.95
CA SER A 123 8.53 1.25 28.79
C SER A 123 7.06 1.04 28.40
N ASP A 124 6.55 1.78 27.42
CA ASP A 124 5.18 1.64 26.94
C ASP A 124 4.99 0.36 26.10
N GLU A 125 3.73 0.13 25.76
CA GLU A 125 3.29 -1.05 25.01
C GLU A 125 3.88 -1.08 23.59
N VAL A 126 3.94 0.06 22.93
CA VAL A 126 4.51 0.24 21.59
C VAL A 126 5.98 -0.19 21.59
N SER A 127 6.74 0.33 22.54
CA SER A 127 8.14 -0.02 22.74
C SER A 127 8.35 -1.50 23.06
N ARG A 128 7.44 -2.10 23.84
CA ARG A 128 7.46 -3.54 24.15
C ARG A 128 7.25 -4.36 22.88
N ARG A 129 6.29 -3.99 22.03
CA ARG A 129 6.01 -4.67 20.76
C ARG A 129 7.19 -4.60 19.82
N MET A 130 7.77 -3.42 19.62
CA MET A 130 8.95 -3.22 18.76
C MET A 130 10.16 -4.03 19.23
N ARG A 131 10.45 -4.05 20.55
CA ARG A 131 11.50 -4.92 21.11
C ARG A 131 11.22 -6.40 20.84
N THR A 132 9.97 -6.83 21.05
CA THR A 132 9.58 -8.22 20.86
C THR A 132 9.73 -8.63 19.40
N PHE A 133 9.29 -7.78 18.45
CA PHE A 133 9.45 -8.02 17.02
C PHE A 133 10.92 -8.07 16.61
N ARG A 134 11.75 -7.13 17.07
CA ARG A 134 13.22 -7.16 16.88
C ARG A 134 13.82 -8.49 17.32
N ASP A 135 13.42 -8.96 18.51
CA ASP A 135 13.99 -10.16 19.08
C ASP A 135 13.49 -11.43 18.36
N LEU A 136 12.25 -11.43 17.83
CA LEU A 136 11.75 -12.44 16.90
C LEU A 136 12.51 -12.45 15.57
N TYR A 137 12.74 -11.27 14.98
CA TYR A 137 13.56 -11.10 13.77
C TYR A 137 14.95 -11.70 13.97
N ARG A 138 15.64 -11.32 15.05
CA ARG A 138 16.98 -11.84 15.40
C ARG A 138 17.00 -13.33 15.75
N ALA A 139 15.87 -13.87 16.19
CA ALA A 139 15.71 -15.29 16.48
C ALA A 139 15.50 -16.17 15.24
N GLY A 140 15.40 -15.57 14.04
CA GLY A 140 15.29 -16.28 12.77
C GLY A 140 13.89 -16.31 12.17
N LEU A 141 13.06 -15.28 12.45
CA LEU A 141 11.73 -15.15 11.86
C LEU A 141 11.80 -15.11 10.32
N CYS A 142 12.80 -14.42 9.76
CA CYS A 142 13.02 -14.32 8.31
C CYS A 142 13.13 -15.70 7.65
N GLU A 143 13.94 -16.60 8.22
CA GLU A 143 14.15 -17.95 7.71
C GLU A 143 12.90 -18.81 7.81
N VAL A 144 12.09 -18.62 8.85
CA VAL A 144 10.81 -19.35 8.99
C VAL A 144 9.79 -18.83 7.97
N CYS A 145 9.64 -17.51 7.81
CA CYS A 145 8.80 -16.95 6.76
C CYS A 145 9.22 -17.42 5.36
N GLU A 146 10.52 -17.49 5.10
CA GLU A 146 11.08 -17.99 3.83
C GLU A 146 10.70 -19.46 3.61
N LEU A 147 10.80 -20.30 4.64
CA LEU A 147 10.41 -21.71 4.58
C LEU A 147 8.92 -21.87 4.28
N ILE A 148 8.08 -21.04 4.89
CA ILE A 148 6.63 -21.04 4.72
C ILE A 148 6.25 -20.65 3.29
N VAL A 149 6.69 -19.47 2.85
CA VAL A 149 6.25 -18.87 1.58
C VAL A 149 6.91 -19.53 0.36
N ARG A 150 7.93 -20.36 0.56
CA ARG A 150 8.53 -21.18 -0.51
C ARG A 150 7.65 -22.34 -0.94
N GLU A 151 6.68 -22.77 -0.14
CA GLU A 151 5.80 -23.88 -0.53
C GLU A 151 4.86 -23.46 -1.67
N ASP A 152 4.87 -24.21 -2.79
CA ASP A 152 4.04 -23.94 -3.98
C ASP A 152 2.53 -23.91 -3.68
N ASP A 153 2.12 -24.54 -2.59
CA ASP A 153 0.73 -24.58 -2.15
C ASP A 153 0.42 -23.72 -0.93
N PHE A 154 1.31 -22.79 -0.55
CA PHE A 154 1.07 -21.77 0.49
C PHE A 154 -0.30 -21.08 0.30
N PHE A 155 -0.63 -20.65 -0.92
CA PHE A 155 -1.91 -20.00 -1.22
C PHE A 155 -3.13 -20.94 -1.21
N LYS A 156 -2.96 -22.25 -1.04
CA LYS A 156 -4.09 -23.18 -0.83
C LYS A 156 -4.52 -23.26 0.63
N GLU A 157 -3.75 -22.67 1.53
CA GLU A 157 -4.07 -22.63 2.94
C GLU A 157 -5.20 -21.62 3.25
N ARG A 158 -5.62 -21.56 4.52
CA ARG A 158 -6.66 -20.62 4.97
C ARG A 158 -6.19 -19.18 4.76
N GLU A 159 -7.05 -18.34 4.23
CA GLU A 159 -6.67 -16.99 3.82
C GLU A 159 -6.32 -16.06 4.99
N SER A 160 -7.00 -16.18 6.14
CA SER A 160 -6.59 -15.51 7.37
C SER A 160 -5.13 -15.77 7.73
N TRP A 161 -4.62 -16.96 7.40
CA TRP A 161 -3.24 -17.31 7.69
C TRP A 161 -2.26 -16.84 6.62
N VAL A 162 -2.64 -16.93 5.35
CA VAL A 162 -1.88 -16.33 4.26
C VAL A 162 -1.69 -14.84 4.54
N ASN A 163 -2.75 -14.14 4.98
CA ASN A 163 -2.70 -12.74 5.38
C ASN A 163 -1.73 -12.51 6.54
N ALA A 164 -1.86 -13.26 7.64
CA ALA A 164 -0.97 -13.13 8.79
C ALA A 164 0.50 -13.29 8.43
N ILE A 165 0.84 -14.31 7.62
CA ILE A 165 2.21 -14.53 7.17
C ILE A 165 2.70 -13.42 6.24
N LEU A 166 1.88 -12.94 5.31
CA LEU A 166 2.27 -11.85 4.41
C LEU A 166 2.48 -10.53 5.18
N ASN A 167 1.65 -10.25 6.19
CA ASN A 167 1.84 -9.11 7.09
C ASN A 167 3.15 -9.21 7.87
N THR A 168 3.42 -10.38 8.45
CA THR A 168 4.71 -10.64 9.10
C THR A 168 5.89 -10.48 8.14
N ILE A 169 5.76 -10.91 6.88
CA ILE A 169 6.81 -10.72 5.86
C ILE A 169 7.03 -9.23 5.57
N GLY A 170 5.95 -8.45 5.40
CA GLY A 170 6.02 -6.99 5.25
C GLY A 170 6.81 -6.33 6.38
N ALA A 171 6.48 -6.68 7.63
CA ALA A 171 7.19 -6.18 8.81
C ALA A 171 8.65 -6.66 8.90
N VAL A 172 8.96 -7.89 8.46
CA VAL A 172 10.35 -8.36 8.35
C VAL A 172 11.13 -7.54 7.32
N ILE A 173 10.50 -7.16 6.20
CA ILE A 173 11.11 -6.32 5.17
C ILE A 173 11.36 -4.91 5.71
N GLN A 174 10.36 -4.28 6.33
CA GLN A 174 10.50 -2.97 6.96
C GLN A 174 11.60 -2.99 8.03
N TRP A 175 11.55 -3.96 8.95
CA TRP A 175 12.50 -4.03 10.06
C TRP A 175 13.93 -4.33 9.58
N GLY A 176 14.11 -5.39 8.81
CA GLY A 176 15.45 -5.83 8.41
C GLY A 176 16.04 -5.01 7.25
N GLY A 177 15.18 -4.35 6.48
CA GLY A 177 15.55 -3.67 5.25
C GLY A 177 15.60 -2.14 5.32
N SER A 178 14.88 -1.53 6.26
CA SER A 178 14.91 -0.08 6.51
C SER A 178 15.41 0.21 7.93
N ILE A 179 14.78 -0.36 8.96
CA ILE A 179 15.07 -0.01 10.37
C ILE A 179 16.49 -0.48 10.81
N GLU A 180 16.82 -1.77 10.68
CA GLU A 180 18.15 -2.30 11.04
C GLU A 180 19.26 -1.67 10.21
N THR A 181 19.01 -1.34 8.94
CA THR A 181 20.01 -0.79 8.02
C THR A 181 20.24 0.70 8.20
N GLU A 182 19.18 1.51 8.24
CA GLU A 182 19.26 2.98 8.25
C GLU A 182 19.49 3.50 9.67
N ASP A 183 18.70 3.01 10.63
CA ASP A 183 18.74 3.55 11.99
C ASP A 183 19.82 2.89 12.86
N PHE A 184 20.03 1.59 12.69
CA PHE A 184 21.01 0.84 13.46
C PHE A 184 22.32 0.57 12.73
N GLY A 185 22.40 0.88 11.43
CA GLY A 185 23.61 0.65 10.64
C GLY A 185 23.99 -0.84 10.50
N ASN A 186 23.07 -1.76 10.77
CA ASN A 186 23.26 -3.20 10.70
C ASN A 186 22.72 -3.77 9.40
N TRP A 187 23.65 -4.08 8.49
CA TRP A 187 23.32 -4.58 7.15
C TRP A 187 23.45 -6.09 7.00
N SER A 188 23.70 -6.82 8.09
CA SER A 188 24.01 -8.26 8.02
C SER A 188 22.83 -9.11 7.55
N GLY A 189 21.60 -8.69 7.84
CA GLY A 189 20.37 -9.40 7.48
C GLY A 189 19.78 -9.03 6.11
N LEU A 190 20.24 -7.94 5.47
CA LEU A 190 19.59 -7.39 4.28
C LEU A 190 19.50 -8.40 3.12
N LEU A 191 20.54 -9.21 2.88
CA LEU A 191 20.50 -10.22 1.82
C LEU A 191 19.46 -11.33 2.09
N ALA A 192 19.21 -11.66 3.37
CA ALA A 192 18.15 -12.60 3.72
C ALA A 192 16.77 -11.98 3.48
N VAL A 193 16.59 -10.70 3.84
CA VAL A 193 15.37 -9.93 3.56
C VAL A 193 15.09 -9.86 2.06
N ILE A 194 16.09 -9.50 1.24
CA ILE A 194 15.95 -9.45 -0.23
C ILE A 194 15.56 -10.82 -0.78
N ARG A 195 16.17 -11.90 -0.29
CA ARG A 195 15.83 -13.27 -0.73
C ARG A 195 14.40 -13.65 -0.35
N LEU A 196 13.96 -13.35 0.88
CA LEU A 196 12.59 -13.57 1.33
C LEU A 196 11.60 -12.80 0.46
N ALA A 197 11.85 -11.51 0.22
CA ALA A 197 11.01 -10.66 -0.62
C ALA A 197 10.86 -11.22 -2.04
N ARG A 198 11.96 -11.64 -2.69
CA ARG A 198 11.91 -12.29 -4.02
C ARG A 198 11.01 -13.52 -4.01
N ILE A 199 11.24 -14.46 -3.09
CA ILE A 199 10.47 -15.71 -3.02
C ILE A 199 8.99 -15.44 -2.76
N ALA A 200 8.68 -14.52 -1.84
CA ALA A 200 7.31 -14.14 -1.55
C ALA A 200 6.62 -13.56 -2.78
N CYS A 201 7.25 -12.58 -3.44
CA CYS A 201 6.72 -11.94 -4.64
C CYS A 201 6.56 -12.92 -5.81
N ASP A 202 7.51 -13.83 -6.03
CA ASP A 202 7.42 -14.87 -7.08
C ASP A 202 6.22 -15.80 -6.84
N ASN A 203 6.01 -16.22 -5.59
CA ASN A 203 4.88 -17.07 -5.23
C ASN A 203 3.54 -16.31 -5.34
N ILE A 204 3.49 -15.05 -4.88
CA ILE A 204 2.33 -14.17 -5.06
C ILE A 204 2.01 -14.01 -6.54
N TRP A 205 3.01 -13.73 -7.39
CA TRP A 205 2.83 -13.57 -8.82
C TRP A 205 2.26 -14.83 -9.47
N SER A 206 2.76 -15.99 -9.08
CA SER A 206 2.26 -17.30 -9.55
C SER A 206 0.80 -17.54 -9.15
N ASN A 207 0.33 -16.90 -8.08
CA ASN A 207 -1.02 -17.00 -7.53
C ASN A 207 -1.85 -15.71 -7.68
N ARG A 208 -1.41 -14.76 -8.52
CA ARG A 208 -1.95 -13.39 -8.62
C ARG A 208 -3.46 -13.28 -8.86
N GLU A 209 -4.06 -14.30 -9.49
CA GLU A 209 -5.50 -14.37 -9.71
C GLU A 209 -6.33 -14.33 -8.40
N ARG A 210 -5.71 -14.71 -7.27
CA ARG A 210 -6.32 -14.61 -5.93
C ARG A 210 -6.41 -13.17 -5.43
N LEU A 211 -5.64 -12.24 -6.01
CA LEU A 211 -5.70 -10.82 -5.71
C LEU A 211 -6.89 -10.13 -6.41
N LEU A 212 -7.62 -10.84 -7.27
CA LEU A 212 -8.78 -10.33 -7.98
C LEU A 212 -10.08 -10.54 -7.20
N GLN A 213 -10.98 -9.57 -7.30
CA GLN A 213 -12.38 -9.70 -6.92
C GLN A 213 -13.13 -10.39 -8.05
N ASN A 214 -13.29 -11.72 -7.96
CA ASN A 214 -14.18 -12.48 -8.81
C ASN A 214 -15.19 -13.23 -7.93
N GLU A 215 -16.24 -13.83 -8.52
CA GLU A 215 -17.28 -14.56 -7.77
C GLU A 215 -16.73 -15.68 -6.86
N ARG A 216 -15.51 -16.17 -7.13
CA ARG A 216 -14.80 -17.15 -6.28
C ARG A 216 -14.03 -16.51 -5.12
N SER A 217 -13.77 -15.20 -5.16
CA SER A 217 -13.15 -14.35 -4.12
C SER A 217 -14.17 -13.55 -3.32
N ASN A 218 -15.48 -13.76 -3.49
CA ASN A 218 -16.56 -13.12 -2.72
C ASN A 218 -16.48 -13.35 -1.20
N ALA A 219 -15.52 -14.14 -0.72
CA ALA A 219 -15.19 -14.29 0.69
C ALA A 219 -14.49 -13.04 1.30
N TYR A 220 -13.93 -12.13 0.49
CA TYR A 220 -12.98 -11.10 0.95
C TYR A 220 -13.44 -9.64 0.82
N GLY A 221 -14.73 -9.40 0.58
CA GLY A 221 -15.32 -8.05 0.52
C GLY A 221 -14.88 -7.20 -0.68
N SER A 222 -15.46 -6.00 -0.78
CA SER A 222 -15.17 -4.99 -1.82
C SER A 222 -13.75 -4.42 -1.76
N GLN A 223 -12.95 -4.82 -0.77
CA GLN A 223 -11.54 -4.46 -0.61
C GLN A 223 -10.76 -5.73 -0.31
N ASN A 224 -10.11 -6.31 -1.33
CA ASN A 224 -9.37 -7.55 -1.17
C ASN A 224 -8.22 -7.36 -0.18
N HIS A 225 -8.41 -7.73 1.09
CA HIS A 225 -7.46 -7.52 2.18
C HIS A 225 -6.08 -8.12 1.86
N LEU A 226 -6.07 -9.28 1.22
CA LEU A 226 -4.86 -9.90 0.69
C LEU A 226 -4.09 -8.98 -0.27
N ARG A 227 -4.77 -8.27 -1.17
CA ARG A 227 -4.13 -7.31 -2.09
C ARG A 227 -3.55 -6.12 -1.32
N MET A 228 -4.22 -5.66 -0.27
CA MET A 228 -3.72 -4.56 0.56
C MET A 228 -2.43 -4.96 1.28
N ASN A 229 -2.39 -6.16 1.84
CA ASN A 229 -1.20 -6.70 2.52
C ASN A 229 -0.03 -6.88 1.54
N VAL A 230 -0.31 -7.42 0.34
CA VAL A 230 0.69 -7.51 -0.73
C VAL A 230 1.19 -6.13 -1.13
N ALA A 231 0.30 -5.15 -1.23
CA ALA A 231 0.68 -3.78 -1.58
C ALA A 231 1.56 -3.13 -0.51
N GLN A 232 1.25 -3.31 0.77
CA GLN A 232 2.09 -2.85 1.88
C GLN A 232 3.48 -3.45 1.79
N MET A 233 3.56 -4.77 1.60
CA MET A 233 4.84 -5.47 1.43
C MET A 233 5.66 -4.91 0.25
N LEU A 234 5.01 -4.64 -0.89
CA LEU A 234 5.66 -4.03 -2.04
C LEU A 234 6.15 -2.61 -1.74
N PHE A 235 5.36 -1.81 -1.04
CA PHE A 235 5.75 -0.48 -0.62
C PHE A 235 7.02 -0.50 0.23
N GLU A 236 7.10 -1.40 1.22
CA GLU A 236 8.30 -1.59 2.04
C GLU A 236 9.53 -2.00 1.19
N ILE A 237 9.34 -2.84 0.16
CA ILE A 237 10.41 -3.18 -0.80
C ILE A 237 10.93 -1.93 -1.52
N PHE A 238 10.05 -1.00 -1.88
CA PHE A 238 10.46 0.24 -2.54
C PHE A 238 11.13 1.26 -1.61
N LEU A 239 10.85 1.19 -0.31
CA LEU A 239 11.54 1.98 0.72
C LEU A 239 12.97 1.50 0.99
N LEU A 240 13.33 0.27 0.64
CA LEU A 240 14.69 -0.24 0.83
C LEU A 240 15.74 0.70 0.22
N THR A 241 16.66 1.17 1.06
CA THR A 241 17.77 2.04 0.65
C THR A 241 18.80 1.31 -0.22
N ASP A 242 19.28 2.02 -1.23
CA ASP A 242 20.33 1.58 -2.15
C ASP A 242 21.61 2.42 -2.00
N GLU A 243 21.72 3.19 -0.90
CA GLU A 243 22.85 4.09 -0.62
C GLU A 243 24.16 3.32 -0.50
N LYS A 244 24.14 2.16 0.17
CA LYS A 244 25.34 1.34 0.38
C LYS A 244 25.70 0.58 -0.89
N ALA A 245 26.83 0.96 -1.50
CA ALA A 245 27.32 0.41 -2.76
C ALA A 245 27.38 -1.13 -2.81
N THR A 246 27.66 -1.79 -1.69
CA THR A 246 27.69 -3.27 -1.59
C THR A 246 26.35 -3.92 -1.90
N TYR A 247 25.23 -3.28 -1.58
CA TYR A 247 23.89 -3.86 -1.71
C TYR A 247 23.03 -3.20 -2.78
N ARG A 248 23.44 -2.02 -3.27
CA ARG A 248 22.73 -1.24 -4.30
C ARG A 248 22.23 -2.11 -5.46
N THR A 249 23.11 -2.93 -6.03
CA THR A 249 22.77 -3.77 -7.19
C THR A 249 21.68 -4.79 -6.86
N GLU A 250 21.72 -5.43 -5.69
CA GLU A 250 20.73 -6.43 -5.29
C GLU A 250 19.38 -5.79 -4.96
N VAL A 251 19.39 -4.61 -4.30
CA VAL A 251 18.17 -3.85 -4.01
C VAL A 251 17.51 -3.37 -5.30
N GLN A 252 18.27 -2.79 -6.22
CA GLN A 252 17.74 -2.35 -7.51
C GLN A 252 17.20 -3.52 -8.33
N LYS A 253 17.93 -4.64 -8.36
CA LYS A 253 17.45 -5.86 -9.01
C LYS A 253 16.14 -6.36 -8.40
N LEU A 254 16.01 -6.38 -7.07
CA LEU A 254 14.75 -6.73 -6.41
C LEU A 254 13.59 -5.82 -6.85
N LYS A 255 13.79 -4.48 -6.87
CA LYS A 255 12.75 -3.53 -7.30
C LYS A 255 12.31 -3.78 -8.75
N VAL A 256 13.27 -4.09 -9.64
CA VAL A 256 12.99 -4.49 -11.03
C VAL A 256 12.25 -5.83 -11.10
N ASP A 257 12.68 -6.83 -10.33
CA ASP A 257 12.07 -8.18 -10.30
C ASP A 257 10.58 -8.11 -9.90
N VAL A 258 10.22 -7.25 -8.94
CA VAL A 258 8.84 -7.14 -8.42
C VAL A 258 7.95 -6.18 -9.20
N ARG A 259 8.50 -5.42 -10.17
CA ARG A 259 7.79 -4.38 -10.94
C ARG A 259 6.43 -4.85 -11.48
N HIS A 260 6.38 -6.03 -12.09
CA HIS A 260 5.17 -6.54 -12.72
C HIS A 260 4.06 -6.82 -11.71
N LEU A 261 4.44 -7.36 -10.55
CA LEU A 261 3.52 -7.57 -9.44
C LEU A 261 3.05 -6.22 -8.88
N THR A 262 3.94 -5.25 -8.72
CA THR A 262 3.59 -3.89 -8.27
C THR A 262 2.59 -3.21 -9.19
N PHE A 263 2.85 -3.27 -10.51
CA PHE A 263 1.94 -2.72 -11.50
C PHE A 263 0.58 -3.42 -11.47
N TYR A 264 0.58 -4.76 -11.37
CA TYR A 264 -0.65 -5.54 -11.27
C TYR A 264 -1.47 -5.17 -10.03
N VAL A 265 -0.84 -5.06 -8.87
CA VAL A 265 -1.51 -4.69 -7.62
C VAL A 265 -2.11 -3.29 -7.71
N TRP A 266 -1.38 -2.32 -8.28
CA TRP A 266 -1.89 -0.96 -8.50
C TRP A 266 -3.06 -0.92 -9.49
N LEU A 267 -2.93 -1.63 -10.63
CA LEU A 267 -3.90 -1.61 -11.72
C LEU A 267 -5.25 -2.21 -11.31
N PHE A 268 -5.22 -3.25 -10.49
CA PHE A 268 -6.42 -3.93 -9.99
C PHE A 268 -6.85 -3.44 -8.60
N GLY A 269 -6.07 -2.57 -7.96
CA GLY A 269 -6.46 -1.82 -6.78
C GLY A 269 -7.54 -0.80 -7.10
N GLU A 270 -8.31 -0.41 -6.07
CA GLU A 270 -9.24 0.71 -6.20
C GLU A 270 -8.48 2.04 -5.98
N PRO A 271 -8.86 3.13 -6.66
CA PRO A 271 -8.38 4.46 -6.28
C PRO A 271 -8.79 4.76 -4.83
N PRO A 272 -8.08 5.68 -4.15
CA PRO A 272 -8.46 6.09 -2.82
C PRO A 272 -9.71 6.98 -2.89
N ASN A 273 -10.88 6.38 -2.78
CA ASN A 273 -12.18 7.06 -2.83
C ASN A 273 -12.63 7.58 -1.45
N ASP A 274 -13.65 8.44 -1.44
CA ASP A 274 -14.19 9.02 -0.21
C ASP A 274 -14.72 7.99 0.79
N LEU A 275 -15.22 6.83 0.34
CA LEU A 275 -15.61 5.73 1.23
C LEU A 275 -14.38 5.12 1.93
N SER A 276 -13.30 4.89 1.19
CA SER A 276 -12.03 4.39 1.73
C SER A 276 -11.45 5.39 2.72
N ARG A 277 -11.55 6.69 2.44
CA ARG A 277 -11.18 7.75 3.39
C ARG A 277 -12.11 7.82 4.59
N ALA A 278 -13.40 7.59 4.42
CA ALA A 278 -14.34 7.54 5.54
C ALA A 278 -13.97 6.39 6.47
N ILE A 279 -13.62 5.22 5.93
CA ILE A 279 -13.20 4.04 6.71
C ILE A 279 -11.83 4.26 7.37
N LEU A 280 -10.86 4.75 6.61
CA LEU A 280 -9.45 4.79 7.02
C LEU A 280 -9.02 6.12 7.65
N GLY A 281 -9.81 7.19 7.52
CA GLY A 281 -9.49 8.55 7.94
C GLY A 281 -9.13 9.48 6.76
N ARG A 282 -9.52 10.77 6.85
CA ARG A 282 -9.32 11.79 5.78
C ARG A 282 -7.85 12.05 5.47
N ASP A 283 -7.04 12.13 6.52
CA ASP A 283 -5.64 12.52 6.50
C ASP A 283 -4.68 11.32 6.69
N MET A 284 -5.24 10.11 6.79
CA MET A 284 -4.45 8.89 6.97
C MET A 284 -3.69 8.54 5.69
N ILE A 285 -2.53 7.90 5.88
CA ILE A 285 -1.72 7.35 4.81
C ILE A 285 -2.61 6.40 4.02
N VAL A 286 -2.92 6.76 2.77
CA VAL A 286 -3.66 5.87 1.86
C VAL A 286 -2.88 4.57 1.79
N PRO A 287 -3.46 3.43 2.18
CA PRO A 287 -2.68 2.22 2.23
C PRO A 287 -2.22 1.88 0.81
N PRO A 288 -1.00 1.33 0.64
CA PRO A 288 -0.33 1.31 -0.67
C PRO A 288 -1.13 0.64 -1.78
N GLY A 289 -2.01 -0.31 -1.46
CA GLY A 289 -2.88 -1.00 -2.44
C GLY A 289 -3.98 -0.14 -3.03
N MET A 290 -4.20 1.03 -2.45
CA MET A 290 -5.07 2.10 -2.92
C MET A 290 -4.26 3.34 -3.33
N SER A 291 -2.94 3.35 -3.12
CA SER A 291 -2.07 4.50 -3.38
C SER A 291 -1.55 4.49 -4.81
N ASP A 292 -1.48 5.67 -5.42
CA ASP A 292 -0.82 5.86 -6.71
C ASP A 292 0.72 5.88 -6.60
N SER A 293 1.27 5.84 -5.38
CA SER A 293 2.72 5.74 -5.17
C SER A 293 3.33 4.50 -5.83
N LEU A 294 2.61 3.38 -5.83
CA LEU A 294 3.07 2.14 -6.48
C LEU A 294 3.33 2.31 -7.98
N LEU A 295 2.52 3.11 -8.68
CA LEU A 295 2.76 3.39 -10.10
C LEU A 295 4.01 4.23 -10.31
N SER A 296 4.21 5.26 -9.47
CA SER A 296 5.43 6.07 -9.50
C SER A 296 6.66 5.21 -9.21
N ASP A 297 6.56 4.30 -8.26
CA ASP A 297 7.63 3.36 -7.91
C ASP A 297 7.96 2.39 -9.05
N VAL A 298 6.95 1.89 -9.77
CA VAL A 298 7.13 1.14 -11.02
C VAL A 298 7.93 1.96 -12.04
N LEU A 299 7.61 3.24 -12.23
CA LEU A 299 8.33 4.08 -13.20
C LEU A 299 9.82 4.25 -12.84
N LYS A 300 10.12 4.45 -11.55
CA LYS A 300 11.52 4.57 -11.07
C LYS A 300 12.38 3.35 -11.44
N THR A 301 11.80 2.14 -11.50
CA THR A 301 12.54 0.93 -11.86
C THR A 301 13.05 0.91 -13.31
N PHE A 302 12.53 1.77 -14.20
CA PHE A 302 13.01 1.81 -15.59
C PHE A 302 14.30 2.62 -15.75
N ALA A 303 14.66 3.45 -14.76
CA ALA A 303 15.86 4.28 -14.79
C ALA A 303 17.12 3.41 -14.88
N GLU A 304 17.21 2.39 -14.03
CA GLU A 304 18.33 1.47 -13.96
C GLU A 304 17.81 0.03 -13.90
N ASP A 305 18.24 -0.78 -14.86
CA ASP A 305 18.01 -2.23 -14.84
C ASP A 305 19.37 -2.93 -14.87
N PRO A 306 19.86 -3.41 -13.70
CA PRO A 306 21.15 -4.09 -13.61
C PRO A 306 21.23 -5.38 -14.44
N GLY A 307 20.08 -5.95 -14.81
CA GLY A 307 19.98 -7.18 -15.58
C GLY A 307 19.86 -6.97 -17.08
N ASP A 308 19.69 -5.73 -17.57
CA ASP A 308 19.44 -5.44 -18.98
C ASP A 308 20.71 -5.62 -19.83
N PRO A 309 20.80 -6.70 -20.63
CA PRO A 309 22.00 -6.99 -21.41
C PRO A 309 22.16 -6.06 -22.61
N GLN A 310 21.11 -5.32 -22.99
CA GLN A 310 21.07 -4.49 -24.19
C GLN A 310 21.37 -3.02 -23.88
N GLY A 311 21.47 -2.63 -22.60
CA GLY A 311 21.69 -1.24 -22.20
C GLY A 311 20.60 -0.31 -22.75
N LYS A 312 19.34 -0.75 -22.73
CA LYS A 312 18.23 0.04 -23.25
C LYS A 312 18.13 1.37 -22.50
N THR A 313 17.66 2.39 -23.19
CA THR A 313 17.38 3.68 -22.54
C THR A 313 16.10 3.58 -21.71
N TYR A 314 15.97 4.46 -20.70
CA TYR A 314 14.74 4.65 -19.92
C TYR A 314 13.47 4.61 -20.79
N HIS A 315 13.44 5.48 -21.81
CA HIS A 315 12.31 5.61 -22.72
C HIS A 315 12.04 4.34 -23.51
N SER A 316 13.07 3.62 -23.95
CA SER A 316 12.88 2.35 -24.67
C SER A 316 12.27 1.27 -23.78
N ARG A 317 12.60 1.24 -22.49
CA ARG A 317 12.03 0.26 -21.55
C ARG A 317 10.57 0.58 -21.24
N ILE A 318 10.24 1.86 -21.06
CA ILE A 318 8.83 2.28 -20.86
C ILE A 318 7.99 2.05 -22.12
N ASP A 319 8.48 2.39 -23.32
CA ASP A 319 7.73 2.14 -24.56
C ASP A 319 7.42 0.64 -24.73
N SER A 320 8.40 -0.24 -24.44
CA SER A 320 8.19 -1.70 -24.44
C SER A 320 7.16 -2.10 -23.38
N PHE A 321 7.27 -1.60 -22.15
CA PHE A 321 6.29 -1.90 -21.10
C PHE A 321 4.87 -1.43 -21.46
N ILE A 322 4.71 -0.24 -22.05
CA ILE A 322 3.42 0.26 -22.53
C ILE A 322 2.86 -0.67 -23.59
N ARG A 323 3.66 -1.03 -24.61
CA ARG A 323 3.17 -1.86 -25.73
C ARG A 323 2.87 -3.28 -25.30
N ASP A 324 3.82 -3.91 -24.64
CA ASP A 324 3.83 -5.34 -24.39
C ASP A 324 2.94 -5.69 -23.20
N GLU A 325 2.91 -4.85 -22.16
CA GLU A 325 2.16 -5.13 -20.94
C GLU A 325 0.86 -4.34 -20.85
N ILE A 326 0.95 -3.00 -20.83
CA ILE A 326 -0.25 -2.17 -20.64
C ILE A 326 -1.24 -2.41 -21.77
N LEU A 327 -0.81 -2.25 -23.02
CA LEU A 327 -1.67 -2.40 -24.18
C LEU A 327 -1.86 -3.87 -24.57
N GLY A 328 -0.81 -4.67 -24.51
CA GLY A 328 -0.80 -6.06 -24.96
C GLY A 328 -1.51 -7.05 -24.02
N ILE A 329 -1.35 -6.89 -22.70
CA ILE A 329 -1.89 -7.83 -21.71
C ILE A 329 -3.17 -7.27 -21.07
N TYR A 330 -3.12 -6.04 -20.56
CA TYR A 330 -4.21 -5.48 -19.75
C TYR A 330 -5.25 -4.68 -20.56
N GLY A 331 -4.82 -4.12 -21.69
CA GLY A 331 -5.61 -3.23 -22.53
C GLY A 331 -5.63 -1.78 -22.02
N ALA A 332 -5.71 -0.84 -22.98
CA ALA A 332 -5.75 0.59 -22.70
C ALA A 332 -6.93 1.00 -21.80
N GLU A 333 -8.10 0.39 -22.00
CA GLU A 333 -9.32 0.69 -21.24
C GLU A 333 -9.11 0.56 -19.74
N LYS A 334 -8.57 -0.58 -19.30
CA LYS A 334 -8.40 -0.86 -17.88
C LYS A 334 -7.41 0.11 -17.24
N PHE A 335 -6.27 0.31 -17.91
CA PHE A 335 -5.23 1.22 -17.44
C PHE A 335 -5.75 2.66 -17.32
N LEU A 336 -6.38 3.18 -18.37
CA LEU A 336 -6.86 4.56 -18.39
C LEU A 336 -8.09 4.76 -17.50
N THR A 337 -8.93 3.74 -17.32
CA THR A 337 -10.02 3.80 -16.34
C THR A 337 -9.46 3.95 -14.92
N ARG A 338 -8.42 3.17 -14.56
CA ARG A 338 -7.74 3.29 -13.26
C ARG A 338 -7.10 4.68 -13.07
N ILE A 339 -6.42 5.21 -14.08
CA ILE A 339 -5.83 6.56 -14.07
C ILE A 339 -6.90 7.64 -13.91
N ASN A 340 -7.99 7.57 -14.69
CA ASN A 340 -9.06 8.55 -14.62
C ASN A 340 -9.72 8.55 -13.24
N ALA A 341 -9.86 7.37 -12.64
CA ALA A 341 -10.37 7.24 -11.28
C ALA A 341 -9.40 7.85 -10.26
N SER A 342 -8.08 7.61 -10.37
CA SER A 342 -7.07 8.32 -9.56
C SER A 342 -7.19 9.83 -9.69
N LEU A 343 -7.27 10.36 -10.92
CA LEU A 343 -7.36 11.80 -11.16
C LEU A 343 -8.60 12.44 -10.57
N ARG A 344 -9.74 11.73 -10.51
CA ARG A 344 -10.98 12.23 -9.90
C ARG A 344 -10.93 12.19 -8.39
N GLU A 345 -10.43 11.09 -7.86
CA GLU A 345 -10.44 10.85 -6.42
C GLU A 345 -9.29 11.56 -5.70
N ALA A 346 -8.16 11.81 -6.35
CA ALA A 346 -6.95 12.36 -5.74
C ALA A 346 -7.20 13.55 -4.82
N GLN A 347 -6.55 13.51 -3.65
CA GLN A 347 -6.39 14.68 -2.79
C GLN A 347 -5.70 15.79 -3.57
N LEU A 348 -6.14 17.02 -3.32
CA LEU A 348 -5.59 18.21 -3.96
C LEU A 348 -4.14 18.47 -3.53
N GLY A 349 -3.45 19.26 -4.33
CA GLY A 349 -2.06 19.65 -4.09
C GLY A 349 -1.06 18.60 -4.54
N MET A 350 -0.08 18.30 -3.68
CA MET A 350 1.04 17.40 -4.01
C MET A 350 0.62 15.98 -4.44
N ARG A 351 -0.50 15.47 -3.93
CA ARG A 351 -0.99 14.14 -4.31
C ARG A 351 -1.52 14.12 -5.73
N LEU A 352 -2.31 15.13 -6.12
CA LEU A 352 -2.77 15.29 -7.50
C LEU A 352 -1.62 15.57 -8.46
N GLU A 353 -0.66 16.42 -8.06
CA GLU A 353 0.57 16.68 -8.81
C GLU A 353 1.33 15.38 -9.11
N SER A 354 1.55 14.54 -8.10
CA SER A 354 2.24 13.25 -8.28
C SER A 354 1.58 12.33 -9.31
N ILE A 355 0.25 12.28 -9.37
CA ILE A 355 -0.49 11.49 -10.36
C ILE A 355 -0.36 12.09 -11.76
N LEU A 356 -0.44 13.42 -11.89
CA LEU A 356 -0.26 14.11 -13.17
C LEU A 356 1.17 13.95 -13.70
N SER A 357 2.17 14.10 -12.84
CA SER A 357 3.58 13.85 -13.15
C SER A 357 3.78 12.42 -13.66
N THR A 358 3.18 11.44 -12.98
CA THR A 358 3.21 10.03 -13.41
C THR A 358 2.52 9.83 -14.76
N LEU A 359 1.35 10.44 -14.99
CA LEU A 359 0.63 10.34 -16.26
C LEU A 359 1.38 11.01 -17.41
N TRP A 360 2.02 12.14 -17.17
CA TRP A 360 2.86 12.82 -18.16
C TRP A 360 3.96 11.90 -18.69
N GLU A 361 4.60 11.12 -17.81
CA GLU A 361 5.61 10.15 -18.22
C GLU A 361 5.07 9.09 -19.20
N PHE A 362 3.79 8.74 -19.13
CA PHE A 362 3.17 7.87 -20.14
C PHE A 362 2.76 8.65 -21.40
N ALA A 363 2.24 9.87 -21.24
CA ALA A 363 1.62 10.63 -22.33
C ALA A 363 2.57 10.97 -23.49
N VAL A 364 3.89 11.04 -23.22
CA VAL A 364 4.92 11.28 -24.24
C VAL A 364 5.09 10.13 -25.23
N PHE A 365 4.55 8.95 -24.95
CA PHE A 365 4.70 7.76 -25.79
C PHE A 365 3.57 7.66 -26.84
N PRO A 366 3.90 7.66 -28.15
CA PRO A 366 2.90 7.63 -29.21
C PRO A 366 1.94 6.43 -29.18
N ALA A 367 2.34 5.33 -28.51
CA ALA A 367 1.51 4.14 -28.38
C ALA A 367 0.27 4.37 -27.50
N ILE A 368 0.38 5.19 -26.44
CA ILE A 368 -0.74 5.42 -25.51
C ILE A 368 -1.58 6.64 -25.88
N THR A 369 -0.99 7.63 -26.58
CA THR A 369 -1.64 8.92 -26.88
C THR A 369 -3.03 8.81 -27.51
N PRO A 370 -3.27 7.94 -28.53
CA PRO A 370 -4.61 7.81 -29.12
C PRO A 370 -5.66 7.39 -28.10
N HIS A 371 -5.27 6.56 -27.12
CA HIS A 371 -6.16 6.03 -26.11
C HIS A 371 -6.52 7.07 -25.04
N LEU A 372 -5.63 8.02 -24.73
CA LEU A 372 -5.92 9.12 -23.79
C LEU A 372 -7.17 9.91 -24.20
N GLN A 373 -7.34 10.15 -25.50
CA GLN A 373 -8.55 10.78 -26.02
C GLN A 373 -9.75 9.83 -25.98
N THR A 374 -9.58 8.59 -26.45
CA THR A 374 -10.67 7.60 -26.53
C THR A 374 -11.34 7.35 -25.18
N TYR A 375 -10.55 7.26 -24.11
CA TYR A 375 -11.05 6.97 -22.77
C TYR A 375 -11.28 8.23 -21.92
N GLY A 376 -11.27 9.42 -22.54
CA GLY A 376 -11.62 10.68 -21.87
C GLY A 376 -10.62 11.14 -20.80
N THR A 377 -9.37 10.68 -20.85
CA THR A 377 -8.34 11.04 -19.86
C THR A 377 -8.03 12.52 -19.85
N TYR A 378 -8.02 13.18 -21.02
CA TYR A 378 -7.90 14.64 -21.09
C TYR A 378 -9.04 15.37 -20.36
N ILE A 379 -10.26 14.83 -20.40
CA ILE A 379 -11.39 15.41 -19.66
C ILE A 379 -11.15 15.25 -18.15
N ALA A 380 -10.72 14.07 -17.70
CA ALA A 380 -10.39 13.83 -16.30
C ALA A 380 -9.25 14.74 -15.80
N VAL A 381 -8.21 14.97 -16.60
CA VAL A 381 -7.14 15.93 -16.28
C VAL A 381 -7.70 17.33 -16.10
N ARG A 382 -8.55 17.79 -17.03
CA ARG A 382 -9.20 19.10 -16.92
C ARG A 382 -10.05 19.21 -15.67
N GLU A 383 -10.88 18.21 -15.39
CA GLU A 383 -11.71 18.16 -14.18
C GLU A 383 -10.85 18.26 -12.92
N ALA A 384 -9.73 17.55 -12.87
CA ALA A 384 -8.80 17.62 -11.74
C ALA A 384 -8.17 19.01 -11.57
N CYS A 385 -7.77 19.67 -12.66
CA CYS A 385 -7.30 21.06 -12.62
C CYS A 385 -8.39 22.03 -12.14
N ASP A 386 -9.62 21.87 -12.63
CA ASP A 386 -10.76 22.71 -12.21
C ASP A 386 -11.03 22.53 -10.71
N ARG A 387 -10.99 21.29 -10.19
CA ARG A 387 -11.07 21.02 -8.74
C ARG A 387 -9.95 21.70 -7.96
N GLN A 388 -8.70 21.60 -8.41
CA GLN A 388 -7.57 22.27 -7.78
C GLN A 388 -7.75 23.79 -7.75
N ALA A 389 -8.18 24.40 -8.86
CA ALA A 389 -8.36 25.84 -8.95
C ALA A 389 -9.50 26.36 -8.07
N LEU A 390 -10.57 25.58 -7.90
CA LEU A 390 -11.74 25.96 -7.11
C LEU A 390 -11.52 25.75 -5.60
N HIS A 391 -10.97 24.60 -5.23
CA HIS A 391 -10.92 24.12 -3.84
C HIS A 391 -9.52 24.02 -3.25
N GLY A 392 -8.47 24.14 -4.06
CA GLY A 392 -7.10 24.15 -3.59
C GLY A 392 -6.80 25.38 -2.73
N THR A 393 -6.00 25.19 -1.69
CA THR A 393 -5.67 26.23 -0.69
C THR A 393 -4.31 26.88 -0.93
N ASN A 394 -3.46 26.28 -1.75
CA ASN A 394 -2.06 26.67 -1.95
C ASN A 394 -1.77 27.05 -3.41
N GLU A 395 -1.37 28.30 -3.65
CA GLU A 395 -1.05 28.83 -4.97
C GLU A 395 0.13 28.11 -5.65
N ILE A 396 1.14 27.68 -4.89
CA ILE A 396 2.28 26.94 -5.43
C ILE A 396 1.80 25.62 -6.03
N ASP A 397 0.89 24.94 -5.33
CA ASP A 397 0.35 23.67 -5.78
C ASP A 397 -0.56 23.85 -7.00
N HIS A 398 -1.29 24.97 -7.11
CA HIS A 398 -2.06 25.30 -8.32
C HIS A 398 -1.16 25.39 -9.56
N CYS A 399 -0.03 26.08 -9.43
CA CYS A 399 0.93 26.25 -10.50
C CYS A 399 1.57 24.91 -10.92
N ARG A 400 1.88 24.04 -9.96
CA ARG A 400 2.45 22.69 -10.23
C ARG A 400 1.45 21.81 -10.98
N VAL A 401 0.24 21.65 -10.42
CA VAL A 401 -0.84 20.87 -11.04
C VAL A 401 -1.14 21.36 -12.46
N LEU A 402 -1.20 22.69 -12.67
CA LEU A 402 -1.42 23.24 -14.01
C LEU A 402 -0.25 22.97 -14.96
N ALA A 403 0.99 23.07 -14.49
CA ALA A 403 2.17 22.81 -15.31
C ALA A 403 2.19 21.36 -15.82
N ASP A 404 1.98 20.37 -14.95
CA ASP A 404 2.00 18.96 -15.33
C ASP A 404 0.81 18.61 -16.25
N ALA A 405 -0.36 19.19 -15.98
CA ALA A 405 -1.50 19.05 -16.88
C ALA A 405 -1.19 19.59 -18.29
N LEU A 406 -0.56 20.76 -18.41
CA LEU A 406 -0.18 21.32 -19.71
C LEU A 406 0.84 20.47 -20.45
N TRP A 407 1.76 19.81 -19.74
CA TRP A 407 2.71 18.87 -20.34
C TRP A 407 2.04 17.63 -20.93
N ILE A 408 0.93 17.15 -20.36
CA ILE A 408 0.15 16.03 -20.89
C ILE A 408 -0.53 16.38 -22.23
N TYR A 409 -0.89 17.66 -22.45
CA TYR A 409 -1.52 18.14 -23.68
C TYR A 409 -0.56 18.42 -24.83
N ARG A 410 0.76 18.43 -24.56
CA ARG A 410 1.79 18.72 -25.55
C ARG A 410 2.14 17.49 -26.38
#